data_AF-A0A653TMF4-F1
#
_entry.id   AF-A0A653TMF4-F1
#
_cell.length_a   1.000
_cell.length_b   1.000
_cell.length_c   1.000
_cell.angle_alpha   90.00
_cell.angle_beta   90.00
_cell.angle_gamma   90.00
#
_symmetry.space_group_name_H-M   'P 1'
#
loop_
_entity.id
_entity.type
_entity.pdbx_description
1 polymer ?
#
loop_
_entity_poly.entity_id
_entity_poly.type
_entity_poly.pdbx_seq_one_letter_code
_entity_poly.pdbx_strand_id
1 'polypeptide(L)'
;MHDRPLPEPVERARADVGPDLGALSLHTDAVDGVLRHLAALLHTEGVVDQDDFWAEVAACLDRHAADHPELAAAAAAYDLRRDSFRHSCLNRLQLRDHREMVDLGDQASSLMWAGELENPFGRSRVAAAPPAVRAGGVRSGGVGSAV
;
A
#
# COMPACT_ATOMS: atom_id res chain seq x y z
N MET A 1 6.16 -18.91 -0.51
CA MET A 1 4.73 -18.51 -0.56
C MET A 1 4.16 -18.61 -1.98
N HIS A 2 4.72 -19.48 -2.85
CA HIS A 2 4.30 -19.56 -4.26
C HIS A 2 4.02 -21.01 -4.73
N ASP A 3 3.82 -21.95 -3.80
CA ASP A 3 3.72 -23.38 -4.15
C ASP A 3 2.28 -23.83 -4.44
N ARG A 4 1.32 -22.90 -4.47
CA ARG A 4 -0.06 -23.23 -4.81
C ARG A 4 -0.13 -23.60 -6.30
N PRO A 5 -0.62 -24.79 -6.65
CA PRO A 5 -0.79 -25.18 -8.05
C PRO A 5 -1.77 -24.22 -8.72
N LEU A 6 -1.40 -23.72 -9.89
CA LEU A 6 -2.26 -22.90 -10.72
C LEU A 6 -2.71 -23.73 -11.94
N PRO A 7 -3.89 -23.43 -12.52
CA PRO A 7 -4.28 -24.03 -13.79
C PRO A 7 -3.31 -23.65 -14.92
N GLU A 8 -3.03 -24.59 -15.83
CA GLU A 8 -2.11 -24.39 -16.97
C GLU A 8 -2.32 -23.05 -17.72
N PRO A 9 -3.55 -22.59 -18.03
CA PRO A 9 -3.74 -21.34 -18.76
C PRO A 9 -3.27 -20.08 -18.03
N VAL A 10 -3.11 -20.13 -16.71
CA VAL A 10 -2.70 -18.99 -15.86
C VAL A 10 -1.32 -19.18 -15.23
N GLU A 11 -0.63 -20.29 -15.51
CA GLU A 11 0.70 -20.57 -14.96
C GLU A 11 1.71 -19.46 -15.29
N ARG A 12 1.57 -18.84 -16.48
CA ARG A 12 2.41 -17.71 -16.92
C ARG A 12 2.33 -16.46 -16.02
N ALA A 13 1.29 -16.35 -15.19
CA ALA A 13 1.14 -15.24 -14.25
C ALA A 13 1.91 -15.47 -12.94
N ARG A 14 2.49 -16.67 -12.73
CA ARG A 14 3.32 -16.95 -11.57
C ARG A 14 4.61 -16.16 -11.69
N ALA A 15 4.84 -15.27 -10.74
CA ALA A 15 6.12 -14.60 -10.56
C ALA A 15 6.79 -15.14 -9.29
N ASP A 16 8.05 -15.56 -9.42
CA ASP A 16 8.86 -15.93 -8.26
C ASP A 16 9.55 -14.68 -7.72
N VAL A 17 8.82 -13.92 -6.92
CA VAL A 17 9.30 -12.70 -6.28
C VAL A 17 9.40 -12.89 -4.77
N GLY A 18 10.56 -12.50 -4.22
CA GLY A 18 10.79 -12.46 -2.77
C GLY A 18 9.87 -11.44 -2.08
N PRO A 19 9.63 -11.59 -0.77
CA PRO A 19 8.65 -10.78 -0.04
C PRO A 19 8.95 -9.28 -0.08
N ASP A 20 10.22 -8.88 -0.01
CA ASP A 20 10.60 -7.46 -0.09
C ASP A 20 10.17 -6.82 -1.40
N LEU A 21 10.36 -7.52 -2.51
CA LEU A 21 10.00 -7.06 -3.83
C LEU A 21 8.48 -7.13 -4.05
N GLY A 22 7.81 -8.18 -3.56
CA GLY A 22 6.35 -8.28 -3.62
C GLY A 22 5.65 -7.18 -2.82
N ALA A 23 6.21 -6.76 -1.69
CA ALA A 23 5.71 -5.64 -0.92
C ALA A 23 5.80 -4.30 -1.67
N LEU A 24 6.75 -4.17 -2.62
CA LEU A 24 6.86 -2.96 -3.45
C LEU A 24 5.69 -2.77 -4.40
N SER A 25 4.89 -3.79 -4.71
CA SER A 25 3.62 -3.58 -5.42
C SER A 25 2.66 -2.70 -4.62
N LEU A 26 2.71 -2.75 -3.29
CA LEU A 26 1.93 -1.85 -2.45
C LEU A 26 2.70 -0.54 -2.19
N HIS A 27 3.98 -0.63 -1.81
CA HIS A 27 4.77 0.57 -1.47
C HIS A 27 5.03 1.50 -2.68
N THR A 28 5.35 0.95 -3.85
CA THR A 28 5.58 1.76 -5.05
C THR A 28 4.25 2.13 -5.69
N ASP A 29 3.42 1.16 -6.07
CA ASP A 29 2.32 1.44 -6.99
C ASP A 29 1.14 2.13 -6.28
N ALA A 30 0.84 1.74 -5.03
CA ALA A 30 -0.24 2.35 -4.27
C ALA A 30 0.26 3.53 -3.43
N VAL A 31 1.29 3.34 -2.60
CA VAL A 31 1.70 4.37 -1.63
C VAL A 31 2.40 5.54 -2.33
N ASP A 32 3.50 5.29 -3.02
CA ASP A 32 4.26 6.34 -3.71
C ASP A 32 3.59 6.83 -5.01
N GLY A 33 2.94 5.92 -5.75
CA GLY A 33 2.33 6.18 -7.05
C GLY A 33 0.96 6.85 -6.99
N VAL A 34 0.20 6.68 -5.91
CA VAL A 34 -1.19 7.19 -5.81
C VAL A 34 -1.42 7.93 -4.51
N LEU A 35 -1.29 7.26 -3.36
CA LEU A 35 -1.69 7.80 -2.07
C LEU A 35 -0.87 9.03 -1.67
N ARG A 36 0.41 9.10 -2.03
CA ARG A 36 1.25 10.31 -1.83
C ARG A 36 0.62 11.55 -2.44
N HIS A 37 0.05 11.43 -3.64
CA HIS A 37 -0.60 12.55 -4.33
C HIS A 37 -1.95 12.89 -3.71
N LEU A 38 -2.75 11.88 -3.37
CA LEU A 38 -4.06 12.08 -2.74
C LEU A 38 -3.93 12.71 -1.35
N ALA A 39 -3.01 12.22 -0.51
CA ALA A 39 -2.76 12.74 0.82
C ALA A 39 -2.37 14.23 0.77
N ALA A 40 -1.45 14.58 -0.14
CA ALA A 40 -1.03 15.96 -0.34
C ALA A 40 -2.23 16.86 -0.73
N LEU A 41 -3.05 16.43 -1.70
CA LEU A 41 -4.21 17.20 -2.15
C LEU A 41 -5.23 17.41 -1.01
N LEU A 42 -5.59 16.35 -0.29
CA LEU A 42 -6.58 16.44 0.79
C LEU A 42 -6.10 17.34 1.94
N HIS A 43 -4.81 17.30 2.25
CA HIS A 43 -4.19 18.17 3.25
C HIS A 43 -4.19 19.63 2.80
N THR A 44 -3.74 19.91 1.57
CA THR A 44 -3.67 21.30 1.06
C THR A 44 -5.04 21.95 0.92
N GLU A 45 -6.08 21.17 0.61
CA GLU A 45 -7.46 21.65 0.53
C GLU A 45 -8.18 21.69 1.89
N GLY A 46 -7.50 21.33 2.98
CA GLY A 46 -8.06 21.36 4.34
C GLY A 46 -9.15 20.33 4.61
N VAL A 47 -9.18 19.22 3.85
CA VAL A 47 -10.20 18.17 3.98
C VAL A 47 -9.81 17.17 5.07
N VAL A 48 -8.56 16.70 5.08
CA VAL A 48 -7.99 15.79 6.09
C VAL A 48 -6.51 16.14 6.28
N ASP A 49 -6.01 16.17 7.51
CA ASP A 49 -4.59 16.36 7.76
C ASP A 49 -3.78 15.16 7.24
N GLN A 50 -2.56 15.39 6.73
CA GLN A 50 -1.74 14.31 6.18
C GLN A 50 -1.41 13.23 7.23
N ASP A 51 -1.23 13.60 8.50
CA ASP A 51 -0.91 12.64 9.56
C ASP A 51 -2.11 11.77 9.88
N ASP A 52 -3.32 12.34 9.91
CA ASP A 52 -4.58 11.61 10.05
C ASP A 52 -4.84 10.67 8.87
N PHE A 53 -4.53 11.11 7.64
CA PHE A 53 -4.66 10.28 6.45
C PHE A 53 -3.78 9.01 6.55
N TRP A 54 -2.50 9.18 6.88
CA TRP A 54 -1.59 8.04 7.00
C TRP A 54 -1.87 7.18 8.24
N ALA A 55 -2.41 7.77 9.32
CA ALA A 55 -2.92 7.02 10.45
C ALA A 55 -4.09 6.10 10.08
N GLU A 56 -4.99 6.53 9.21
CA GLU A 56 -6.08 5.68 8.73
C GLU A 56 -5.58 4.57 7.79
N VAL A 57 -4.58 4.83 6.94
CA VAL A 57 -3.93 3.79 6.12
C VAL A 57 -3.30 2.71 7.01
N ALA A 58 -2.57 3.13 8.04
CA ALA A 58 -2.03 2.24 9.07
C ALA A 58 -3.12 1.41 9.75
N ALA A 59 -4.19 2.08 10.22
CA ALA A 59 -5.29 1.41 10.90
C ALA A 59 -6.02 0.41 9.98
N CYS A 60 -6.11 0.70 8.68
CA CYS A 60 -6.67 -0.23 7.70
C CYS A 60 -5.85 -1.52 7.61
N LEU A 61 -4.51 -1.43 7.54
CA LEU A 61 -3.63 -2.60 7.55
C LEU A 61 -3.71 -3.37 8.86
N ASP A 62 -3.73 -2.66 10.00
CA ASP A 62 -3.82 -3.29 11.31
C ASP A 62 -5.16 -4.04 11.49
N ARG A 63 -6.28 -3.44 11.04
CA ARG A 63 -7.60 -4.12 11.03
C ARG A 63 -7.59 -5.36 10.14
N HIS A 64 -7.00 -5.26 8.95
CA HIS A 64 -6.89 -6.43 8.06
C HIS A 64 -6.08 -7.55 8.71
N ALA A 65 -4.96 -7.23 9.36
CA ALA A 65 -4.15 -8.23 10.07
C ALA A 65 -4.92 -8.87 11.25
N ALA A 66 -5.73 -8.09 11.96
CA ALA A 66 -6.57 -8.60 13.05
C ALA A 66 -7.72 -9.49 12.57
N ASP A 67 -8.34 -9.15 11.43
CA ASP A 67 -9.43 -9.91 10.83
C ASP A 67 -8.94 -11.21 10.16
N HIS A 68 -7.66 -11.27 9.78
CA HIS A 68 -7.03 -12.40 9.07
C HIS A 68 -5.81 -12.98 9.80
N PRO A 69 -5.97 -13.53 11.03
CA PRO A 69 -4.86 -14.10 11.79
C PRO A 69 -4.18 -15.28 11.08
N GLU A 70 -4.89 -15.98 10.18
CA GLU A 70 -4.34 -17.04 9.33
C GLU A 70 -3.23 -16.56 8.38
N LEU A 71 -3.16 -15.26 8.10
CA LEU A 71 -2.15 -14.64 7.25
C LEU A 71 -0.97 -14.06 8.03
N ALA A 72 -0.92 -14.20 9.36
CA ALA A 72 0.08 -13.53 10.20
C ALA A 72 1.54 -13.77 9.74
N ALA A 73 1.87 -14.99 9.34
CA ALA A 73 3.20 -15.32 8.82
C ALA A 73 3.53 -14.59 7.50
N ALA A 74 2.55 -14.48 6.60
CA ALA A 74 2.71 -13.74 5.35
C ALA A 74 2.80 -12.24 5.61
N ALA A 75 1.94 -11.69 6.47
CA ALA A 75 1.97 -10.29 6.86
C ALA A 75 3.32 -9.90 7.49
N ALA A 76 3.88 -10.77 8.34
CA ALA A 76 5.21 -10.58 8.90
C ALA A 76 6.32 -10.66 7.84
N ALA A 77 6.19 -11.54 6.84
CA ALA A 77 7.16 -11.68 5.77
C ALA A 77 7.20 -10.46 4.84
N TYR A 78 6.04 -9.92 4.44
CA TYR A 78 5.96 -8.73 3.58
C TYR A 78 6.32 -7.44 4.32
N ASP A 79 6.09 -7.41 5.64
CA ASP A 79 6.37 -6.29 6.53
C ASP A 79 5.97 -4.92 5.96
N LEU A 80 4.69 -4.76 5.59
CA LEU A 80 4.22 -3.53 4.94
C LEU A 80 4.38 -2.27 5.81
N ARG A 81 4.52 -2.42 7.14
CA ARG A 81 4.69 -1.34 8.11
C ARG A 81 6.16 -1.06 8.51
N ARG A 82 7.14 -1.63 7.79
CA ARG A 82 8.55 -1.23 7.92
C ARG A 82 8.74 0.28 7.75
N ASP A 83 9.77 0.83 8.38
CA ASP A 83 9.99 2.28 8.45
C ASP A 83 10.48 2.91 7.13
N SER A 84 11.07 2.13 6.23
CA SER A 84 11.48 2.57 4.91
C SER A 84 11.31 1.48 3.86
N PHE A 85 11.25 1.86 2.58
CA PHE A 85 11.23 0.93 1.46
C PHE A 85 12.05 1.46 0.28
N ARG A 86 12.53 0.56 -0.58
CA ARG A 86 13.35 0.93 -1.75
C ARG A 86 12.55 1.78 -2.73
N HIS A 87 13.14 2.89 -3.17
CA HIS A 87 12.49 3.81 -4.09
C HIS A 87 12.70 3.36 -5.54
N SER A 88 11.63 2.90 -6.18
CA SER A 88 11.60 2.63 -7.62
C SER A 88 11.17 3.89 -8.38
N CYS A 89 12.04 4.42 -9.25
CA CYS A 89 11.80 5.68 -9.95
C CYS A 89 11.19 5.46 -11.33
N LEU A 90 9.86 5.49 -11.45
CA LEU A 90 9.14 5.25 -12.71
C LEU A 90 9.64 6.09 -13.90
N ASN A 91 9.90 7.38 -13.67
CA ASN A 91 10.44 8.26 -14.73
C ASN A 91 11.82 7.79 -15.25
N ARG A 92 12.66 7.19 -14.40
CA ARG A 92 13.97 6.67 -14.83
C ARG A 92 13.82 5.42 -15.71
N LEU A 93 12.79 4.61 -15.48
CA LEU A 93 12.50 3.47 -16.35
C LEU A 93 12.14 3.97 -17.75
N GLN A 94 11.23 4.94 -17.84
CA GLN A 94 10.80 5.51 -19.12
C GLN A 94 11.96 6.19 -19.87
N LEU A 95 12.85 6.89 -19.15
CA LEU A 95 14.01 7.53 -19.76
C LEU A 95 15.08 6.52 -20.23
N ARG A 96 15.18 5.35 -19.58
CA ARG A 96 16.07 4.26 -20.03
C ARG A 96 15.57 3.67 -21.34
N ASP A 97 14.29 3.31 -21.39
CA ASP A 97 13.63 2.84 -22.60
C ASP A 97 12.14 3.19 -22.55
N HIS A 98 11.69 4.06 -23.46
CA HIS A 98 10.30 4.49 -23.54
C HIS A 98 9.45 3.61 -24.46
N ARG A 99 10.08 2.75 -25.26
CA ARG A 99 9.40 1.82 -26.17
C ARG A 99 9.07 0.52 -25.45
N GLU A 100 9.94 0.12 -24.53
CA GLU A 100 9.78 -1.04 -23.67
C GLU A 100 10.25 -0.71 -22.24
N MET A 101 9.42 0.03 -21.51
CA MET A 101 9.74 0.51 -20.16
C MET A 101 9.99 -0.62 -19.16
N VAL A 102 9.28 -1.74 -19.34
CA VAL A 102 9.32 -2.92 -18.47
C VAL A 102 9.32 -4.17 -19.33
N ASP A 103 10.22 -5.11 -19.02
CA ASP A 103 10.15 -6.49 -19.53
C ASP A 103 8.96 -7.20 -18.87
N LEU A 104 7.95 -7.57 -19.65
CA LEU A 104 6.75 -8.23 -19.15
C LEU A 104 7.01 -9.66 -18.64
N GLY A 105 8.09 -10.30 -19.10
CA GLY A 105 8.54 -11.61 -18.63
C GLY A 105 9.34 -11.55 -17.32
N ASP A 106 9.95 -10.40 -17.02
CA ASP A 106 10.70 -10.15 -15.79
C ASP A 106 10.67 -8.67 -15.39
N GLN A 107 9.55 -8.25 -14.79
CA GLN A 107 9.34 -6.85 -14.40
C GLN A 107 10.34 -6.40 -13.32
N ALA A 108 10.80 -7.33 -12.48
CA ALA A 108 11.72 -7.06 -11.39
C ALA A 108 13.06 -6.54 -11.92
N SER A 109 13.56 -7.13 -13.01
CA SER A 109 14.80 -6.73 -13.67
C SER A 109 14.77 -5.28 -14.19
N SER A 110 13.57 -4.76 -14.47
CA SER A 110 13.39 -3.44 -15.07
C SER A 110 13.48 -2.30 -14.06
N LEU A 111 13.37 -2.57 -12.76
CA LEU A 111 13.30 -1.55 -11.71
C LEU A 111 14.58 -0.71 -11.63
N MET A 112 14.39 0.61 -11.54
CA MET A 112 15.48 1.58 -11.39
C MET A 112 15.41 2.22 -10.01
N TRP A 113 16.48 2.06 -9.24
CA TRP A 113 16.49 2.41 -7.82
C TRP A 113 17.10 3.78 -7.54
N ALA A 114 16.60 4.47 -6.52
CA ALA A 114 17.21 5.68 -5.96
C ALA A 114 17.10 5.74 -4.44
N GLY A 115 17.91 4.93 -3.75
CA GLY A 115 17.89 4.85 -2.29
C GLY A 115 16.57 4.30 -1.75
N GLU A 116 16.13 4.85 -0.62
CA GLU A 116 14.91 4.47 0.09
C GLU A 116 14.03 5.69 0.36
N LEU A 117 12.73 5.46 0.50
CA LEU A 117 11.76 6.42 1.01
C LEU A 117 11.34 6.04 2.42
N GLU A 118 11.12 7.03 3.26
CA GLU A 118 10.45 6.84 4.55
C GLU A 118 9.00 6.40 4.30
N ASN A 119 8.57 5.38 5.04
CA ASN A 119 7.20 4.92 4.99
C ASN A 119 6.30 5.85 5.82
N PRO A 120 5.34 6.57 5.20
CA PRO A 120 4.54 7.56 5.92
C PRO A 120 3.59 6.94 6.96
N PHE A 121 3.37 5.62 6.91
CA PHE A 121 2.63 4.85 7.91
C PHE A 121 3.51 3.77 8.58
N GLY A 122 4.83 3.92 8.52
CA GLY A 122 5.80 3.08 9.21
C GLY A 122 5.59 3.11 10.73
N ARG A 123 6.03 2.04 11.42
CA ARG A 123 5.80 1.86 12.87
C ARG A 123 6.37 2.98 13.73
N SER A 124 7.51 3.55 13.33
CA SER A 124 8.13 4.67 14.05
C SER A 124 7.36 5.99 13.92
N ARG A 125 6.61 6.18 12.83
CA ARG A 125 5.86 7.40 12.55
C ARG A 125 4.42 7.32 13.04
N VAL A 126 3.79 6.16 12.87
CA VAL A 126 2.40 5.91 13.24
C VAL A 126 2.35 4.70 14.16
N ALA A 127 2.06 4.92 15.43
CA ALA A 127 1.86 3.82 16.37
C ALA A 127 0.65 2.97 15.95
N ALA A 128 0.65 1.68 16.33
CA ALA A 128 -0.48 0.82 16.10
C ALA A 128 -1.75 1.40 16.76
N ALA A 129 -2.86 1.38 16.04
CA ALA A 129 -4.13 1.83 16.60
C ALA A 129 -4.55 0.86 17.75
N PRO A 130 -5.09 1.37 18.86
CA PRO A 130 -5.72 0.50 19.84
C PRO A 130 -6.90 -0.27 19.20
N PRO A 131 -7.22 -1.50 19.66
CA PRO A 131 -8.29 -2.29 19.07
C PRO A 131 -9.62 -1.52 19.11
N ALA A 132 -10.32 -1.44 17.98
CA ALA A 132 -11.51 -0.64 17.84
C ALA A 132 -12.63 -1.11 18.78
N VAL A 133 -13.06 -0.24 19.71
CA VAL A 133 -14.41 -0.32 20.29
C VAL A 133 -15.39 0.01 19.18
N ARG A 134 -16.31 -0.90 18.85
CA ARG A 134 -17.32 -0.72 17.80
C ARG A 134 -18.09 0.58 18.03
N ALA A 135 -17.93 1.54 17.12
CA ALA A 135 -18.67 2.80 17.14
C ALA A 135 -20.14 2.52 16.80
N GLY A 136 -21.04 2.83 17.73
CA GLY A 136 -22.48 2.70 17.58
C GLY A 136 -23.05 3.69 16.55
N GLY A 137 -23.95 3.15 15.71
CA GLY A 137 -24.97 3.80 14.89
C GLY A 137 -24.89 5.31 14.65
N VAL A 138 -24.63 5.67 13.39
CA VAL A 138 -24.98 7.00 12.85
C VAL A 138 -26.48 7.23 13.06
N ARG A 139 -26.83 8.23 13.89
CA ARG A 139 -28.20 8.73 13.99
C ARG A 139 -28.49 9.58 12.76
N SER A 140 -29.45 9.15 11.93
CA SER A 140 -30.01 9.96 10.86
C SER A 140 -30.82 11.12 11.46
N GLY A 141 -30.30 12.34 11.32
CA GLY A 141 -31.04 13.56 11.62
C GLY A 141 -32.09 13.82 10.54
N GLY A 142 -33.37 13.79 10.92
CA GLY A 142 -34.48 14.16 10.04
C GLY A 142 -34.48 15.66 9.74
N VAL A 143 -34.59 16.01 8.46
CA VAL A 143 -34.84 17.38 8.03
C VAL A 143 -36.34 17.62 8.07
N GLY A 144 -36.80 18.43 9.03
CA GLY A 144 -38.16 18.94 9.05
C GLY A 144 -38.38 19.93 7.91
N SER A 145 -39.39 19.69 7.08
CA SER A 145 -39.83 20.61 6.04
C SER A 145 -40.82 21.61 6.65
N ALA A 146 -40.49 22.89 6.59
CA ALA A 146 -41.41 23.99 6.84
C ALA A 146 -41.54 24.78 5.53
N VAL A 147 -42.65 24.57 4.81
CA VAL A 147 -43.29 25.52 3.89
C VAL A 147 -44.79 25.30 3.98
#